data_AF-A0A7S2UDP4-F1
#
_entry.id   AF-A0A7S2UDP4-F1
#
_cell.length_a   1.000
_cell.length_b   1.000
_cell.length_c   1.000
_cell.angle_alpha   90.00
_cell.angle_beta   90.00
_cell.angle_gamma   90.00
#
_symmetry.space_group_name_H-M   'P 1'
#
loop_
_entity.id
_entity.type
_entity.pdbx_description
1 polymer ?
#
loop_
_entity_poly.entity_id
_entity_poly.type
_entity_poly.pdbx_seq_one_letter_code
_entity_poly.pdbx_strand_id
1 'polypeptide(L)'
;KKETKVNTSSFTCKCPKTCTVDQKRLEVGGYSCGARIEYLMKSFGKTEGEACRQVGGDEFSDLCGGCDPDRCMPPPPPQPVSQKVLEQEKLCPPCSPKICQDPKVNRCPRSLLAPYLCIAGTTAGGCAVTTWIPTKHDTHTCTKCCKLTESCFGI
;
A
#
# COMPACT_ATOMS: atom_id res chain seq x y z
N LYS A 1 -13.05 43.66 12.06
CA LYS A 1 -13.16 42.80 10.85
C LYS A 1 -12.31 41.58 11.13
N LYS A 2 -12.90 40.38 11.28
CA LYS A 2 -12.13 39.16 11.60
C LYS A 2 -11.46 38.68 10.31
N GLU A 3 -10.14 38.80 10.23
CA GLU A 3 -9.34 38.22 9.15
C GLU A 3 -9.30 36.71 9.33
N THR A 4 -10.07 36.01 8.49
CA THR A 4 -10.06 34.56 8.36
C THR A 4 -8.69 34.15 7.84
N LYS A 5 -7.84 33.61 8.73
CA LYS A 5 -6.53 33.06 8.39
C LYS A 5 -6.74 31.82 7.50
N VAL A 6 -6.77 32.01 6.18
CA VAL A 6 -6.87 30.90 5.21
C VAL A 6 -5.54 30.15 5.28
N ASN A 7 -5.49 29.14 6.15
CA ASN A 7 -4.37 28.22 6.29
C ASN A 7 -4.35 27.34 5.03
N THR A 8 -3.78 27.87 3.96
CA THR A 8 -3.64 27.18 2.69
C THR A 8 -2.47 26.22 2.86
N SER A 9 -2.76 24.98 3.25
CA SER A 9 -1.75 23.93 3.42
C SER A 9 -0.92 23.82 2.13
N SER A 10 0.39 24.00 2.24
CA SER A 10 1.32 24.25 1.13
C SER A 10 1.71 23.00 0.32
N PHE A 11 0.91 21.94 0.35
CA PHE A 11 1.15 20.73 -0.44
C PHE A 11 0.56 20.88 -1.83
N THR A 12 1.05 20.13 -2.82
CA THR A 12 0.56 20.14 -4.20
C THR A 12 0.08 18.78 -4.67
N CYS A 13 0.21 17.74 -3.85
CA CYS A 13 0.04 16.33 -4.20
C CYS A 13 0.90 15.90 -5.39
N LYS A 14 1.98 16.65 -5.67
CA LYS A 14 2.75 16.59 -6.93
C LYS A 14 1.88 16.80 -8.19
N CYS A 15 0.68 17.35 -8.02
CA CYS A 15 -0.33 17.60 -9.04
C CYS A 15 -0.73 19.07 -9.07
N PRO A 16 0.19 20.04 -9.28
CA PRO A 16 -0.15 21.46 -9.18
C PRO A 16 -1.23 21.92 -10.18
N LYS A 17 -1.40 21.19 -11.29
CA LYS A 17 -2.41 21.49 -12.33
C LYS A 17 -3.82 21.05 -11.96
N THR A 18 -3.97 19.92 -11.27
CA THR A 18 -5.26 19.29 -10.96
C THR A 18 -5.64 19.40 -9.48
N CYS A 19 -4.65 19.44 -8.59
CA CYS A 19 -4.82 19.69 -7.16
C CYS A 19 -4.67 21.18 -6.86
N THR A 20 -5.53 21.98 -7.48
CA THR A 20 -5.56 23.44 -7.32
C THR A 20 -6.06 23.84 -5.94
N VAL A 21 -5.99 25.13 -5.62
CA VAL A 21 -6.56 25.67 -4.38
C VAL A 21 -8.06 25.37 -4.29
N ASP A 22 -8.78 25.47 -5.41
CA ASP A 22 -10.21 25.19 -5.47
C ASP A 22 -10.51 23.71 -5.23
N GLN A 23 -9.71 22.82 -5.82
CA GLN A 23 -9.86 21.38 -5.60
C GLN A 23 -9.68 21.00 -4.12
N LYS A 24 -8.71 21.62 -3.44
CA LYS A 24 -8.48 21.41 -2.01
C LYS A 24 -9.60 21.98 -1.13
N ARG A 25 -10.42 22.89 -1.64
CA ARG A 25 -11.54 23.52 -0.92
C ARG A 25 -12.86 22.79 -1.13
N LEU A 26 -12.93 21.78 -2.00
CA LEU A 26 -14.13 20.97 -2.14
C LEU A 26 -14.44 20.25 -0.82
N GLU A 27 -15.66 20.42 -0.35
CA GLU A 27 -16.14 19.89 0.93
C GLU A 27 -16.68 18.47 0.75
N VAL A 28 -16.18 17.54 1.57
CA VAL A 28 -16.61 16.15 1.61
C VAL A 28 -16.73 15.69 3.05
N GLY A 29 -17.89 15.15 3.42
CA GLY A 29 -18.10 14.61 4.77
C GLY A 29 -17.90 15.63 5.91
N GLY A 30 -18.02 16.94 5.65
CA GLY A 30 -17.87 18.01 6.64
C GLY A 30 -16.47 18.58 6.79
N TYR A 31 -15.56 18.28 5.86
CA TYR A 31 -14.23 18.87 5.78
C TYR A 31 -13.80 19.03 4.32
N SER A 32 -12.86 19.93 4.05
CA SER A 32 -12.32 20.05 2.71
C SER A 32 -11.37 18.90 2.35
N CYS A 33 -11.25 18.56 1.05
CA CYS A 33 -10.24 17.61 0.57
C CYS A 33 -8.85 17.94 1.13
N GLY A 34 -8.51 19.23 1.16
CA GLY A 34 -7.25 19.72 1.70
C GLY A 34 -7.10 19.50 3.20
N ALA A 35 -8.17 19.72 3.98
CA ALA A 35 -8.17 19.50 5.41
C ALA A 35 -8.01 18.01 5.76
N ARG A 36 -8.63 17.11 4.99
CA ARG A 36 -8.46 15.66 5.18
C ARG A 36 -7.03 15.21 4.92
N ILE A 37 -6.43 15.70 3.82
CA ILE A 37 -5.04 15.42 3.47
C ILE A 37 -4.11 15.92 4.58
N GLU A 38 -4.32 17.15 5.04
CA GLU A 38 -3.51 17.73 6.11
C GLU A 38 -3.64 16.95 7.43
N TYR A 39 -4.85 16.50 7.77
CA TYR A 39 -5.10 15.66 8.94
C TYR A 39 -4.34 14.33 8.86
N LEU A 40 -4.35 13.66 7.71
CA LEU A 40 -3.59 12.43 7.51
C LEU A 40 -2.08 12.66 7.63
N MET A 41 -1.57 13.79 7.13
CA MET A 41 -0.15 14.14 7.27
C MET A 41 0.23 14.43 8.74
N LYS A 42 -0.58 15.22 9.46
CA LYS A 42 -0.26 15.67 10.82
C LYS A 42 -0.53 14.61 11.89
N SER A 43 -1.66 13.93 11.81
CA SER A 43 -2.12 13.00 12.86
C SER A 43 -1.62 11.58 12.64
N PHE A 44 -1.35 11.18 11.39
CA PHE A 44 -0.88 9.83 11.05
C PHE A 44 0.54 9.80 10.49
N GLY A 45 1.21 10.97 10.37
CA GLY A 45 2.59 11.06 9.88
C GLY A 45 2.75 10.63 8.42
N LYS A 46 1.66 10.58 7.65
CA LYS A 46 1.71 10.19 6.23
C LYS A 46 2.49 11.21 5.42
N THR A 47 3.22 10.74 4.42
CA THR A 47 3.80 11.65 3.44
C THR A 47 2.69 12.34 2.64
N GLU A 48 3.00 13.47 2.02
CA GLU A 48 2.08 14.20 1.15
C GLU A 48 1.46 13.27 0.10
N GLY A 49 2.28 12.49 -0.61
CA GLY A 49 1.79 11.60 -1.67
C GLY A 49 0.86 10.49 -1.16
N GLU A 50 1.14 9.92 0.02
CA GLU A 50 0.27 8.89 0.62
C GLU A 50 -1.06 9.47 1.08
N ALA A 51 -1.05 10.65 1.70
CA ALA A 51 -2.27 11.33 2.12
C ALA A 51 -3.13 11.74 0.90
N CYS A 52 -2.50 12.26 -0.14
CA CYS A 52 -3.16 12.64 -1.38
C CYS A 52 -3.76 11.44 -2.13
N ARG A 53 -3.03 10.33 -2.24
CA ARG A 53 -3.55 9.08 -2.83
C ARG A 53 -4.71 8.51 -2.02
N GLN A 54 -4.61 8.50 -0.69
CA GLN A 54 -5.70 8.01 0.15
C GLN A 54 -6.97 8.86 -0.04
N VAL A 55 -6.85 10.20 -0.07
CA VAL A 55 -8.02 11.08 -0.19
C VAL A 55 -8.59 11.12 -1.61
N GLY A 56 -7.73 11.28 -2.63
CA GLY A 56 -8.13 11.43 -4.03
C GLY A 56 -8.25 10.11 -4.81
N GLY A 57 -7.64 9.03 -4.34
CA GLY A 57 -7.71 7.71 -4.96
C GLY A 57 -8.72 6.79 -4.27
N ASP A 58 -8.68 6.71 -2.93
CA ASP A 58 -9.42 5.69 -2.18
C ASP A 58 -10.70 6.21 -1.50
N GLU A 59 -10.63 7.32 -0.76
CA GLU A 59 -11.74 7.81 0.09
C GLU A 59 -12.78 8.59 -0.74
N PHE A 60 -12.34 9.56 -1.54
CA PHE A 60 -13.21 10.55 -2.19
C PHE A 60 -12.81 10.81 -3.63
N SER A 61 -12.67 9.74 -4.41
CA SER A 61 -12.09 9.83 -5.75
C SER A 61 -12.87 10.69 -6.75
N ASP A 62 -14.19 10.79 -6.57
CA ASP A 62 -15.05 11.61 -7.44
C ASP A 62 -14.85 13.11 -7.20
N LEU A 63 -14.70 13.51 -5.93
CA LEU A 63 -14.61 14.92 -5.55
C LEU A 63 -13.16 15.39 -5.43
N CYS A 64 -12.34 14.63 -4.71
CA CYS A 64 -10.94 14.96 -4.44
C CYS A 64 -9.97 14.39 -5.48
N GLY A 65 -10.45 13.72 -6.53
CA GLY A 65 -9.64 12.98 -7.50
C GLY A 65 -8.57 13.79 -8.23
N GLY A 66 -8.74 15.11 -8.37
CA GLY A 66 -7.69 15.96 -8.94
C GLY A 66 -6.43 16.06 -8.06
N CYS A 67 -6.53 15.69 -6.79
CA CYS A 67 -5.40 15.58 -5.88
C CYS A 67 -4.76 14.18 -5.84
N ASP A 68 -5.25 13.21 -6.61
CA ASP A 68 -4.60 11.91 -6.70
C ASP A 68 -3.31 11.98 -7.56
N PRO A 69 -2.12 11.72 -6.98
CA PRO A 69 -0.87 11.69 -7.73
C PRO A 69 -0.88 10.66 -8.87
N ASP A 70 -1.61 9.56 -8.74
CA ASP A 70 -1.61 8.48 -9.72
C ASP A 70 -2.51 8.80 -10.94
N ARG A 71 -3.36 9.84 -10.84
CA ARG A 71 -4.22 10.32 -11.93
C ARG A 71 -3.58 11.45 -12.75
N CYS A 72 -2.71 12.24 -12.14
CA CYS A 72 -2.12 13.42 -12.77
C CYS A 72 -0.68 13.18 -13.27
N MET A 73 0.02 12.20 -12.70
CA MET A 73 1.35 11.82 -13.13
C MET A 73 1.27 10.64 -14.12
N PRO A 74 2.06 10.64 -15.20
CA PRO A 74 2.34 9.39 -15.91
C PRO A 74 2.92 8.38 -14.91
N PRO A 75 2.75 7.05 -15.12
CA PRO A 75 3.33 6.05 -14.26
C PRO A 75 4.82 6.37 -14.06
N PRO A 76 5.33 6.33 -12.82
CA PRO A 76 6.73 6.66 -12.58
C PRO A 76 7.61 5.76 -13.47
N PRO A 77 8.72 6.27 -14.03
CA PRO A 77 9.71 5.40 -14.63
C PRO A 77 10.06 4.30 -13.61
N PRO A 78 10.33 3.05 -14.05
CA PRO A 78 10.59 1.94 -13.15
C PRO A 78 11.64 2.38 -12.12
N GLN A 79 11.19 2.55 -10.88
CA GLN A 79 12.06 3.01 -9.81
C GLN A 79 13.14 1.94 -9.60
N PRO A 80 14.40 2.29 -9.30
CA PRO A 80 15.29 1.32 -8.69
C PRO A 80 14.59 0.81 -7.43
N VAL A 81 14.27 -0.48 -7.41
CA VAL A 81 13.62 -1.16 -6.29
C VAL A 81 14.26 -0.68 -4.99
N SER A 82 13.49 0.05 -4.18
CA SER A 82 13.96 0.56 -2.89
C SER A 82 14.51 -0.63 -2.10
N GLN A 83 15.68 -0.50 -1.47
CA GLN A 83 16.39 -1.60 -0.80
C GLN A 83 15.48 -2.40 0.16
N LYS A 84 14.45 -1.74 0.69
CA LYS A 84 13.41 -2.33 1.53
C LYS A 84 12.60 -3.44 0.83
N VAL A 85 12.33 -3.30 -0.46
CA VAL A 85 11.66 -4.33 -1.30
C VAL A 85 12.61 -5.50 -1.53
N LEU A 86 13.88 -5.21 -1.84
CA LEU A 86 14.90 -6.24 -2.08
C LEU A 86 15.17 -7.11 -0.85
N GLU A 87 15.18 -6.52 0.35
CA GLU A 87 15.30 -7.31 1.59
C GLU A 87 14.04 -8.15 1.87
N GLN A 88 12.86 -7.64 1.55
CA GLN A 88 11.61 -8.38 1.73
C GLN A 88 11.44 -9.56 0.75
N GLU A 89 11.93 -9.43 -0.48
CA GLU A 89 11.98 -10.54 -1.45
C GLU A 89 12.99 -11.62 -1.07
N LYS A 90 14.09 -11.26 -0.38
CA LYS A 90 15.06 -12.26 0.12
C LYS A 90 14.49 -13.11 1.26
N LEU A 91 13.57 -12.56 2.05
CA LEU A 91 12.96 -13.27 3.19
C LEU A 91 11.99 -14.37 2.72
N CYS A 92 11.09 -14.05 1.79
CA CYS A 92 10.20 -15.02 1.16
C CYS A 92 10.26 -14.84 -0.36
N PRO A 93 11.14 -15.57 -1.08
CA PRO A 93 11.24 -15.48 -2.53
C PRO A 93 9.95 -16.00 -3.20
N PRO A 94 9.72 -15.71 -4.50
CA PRO A 94 8.59 -16.27 -5.23
C PRO A 94 8.54 -17.80 -5.13
N CYS A 95 7.34 -18.35 -4.96
CA CYS A 95 7.16 -19.79 -4.90
C CYS A 95 7.50 -20.44 -6.25
N SER A 96 8.13 -21.62 -6.21
CA SER A 96 8.34 -22.42 -7.42
C SER A 96 7.03 -23.06 -7.89
N PRO A 97 6.87 -23.38 -9.19
CA PRO A 97 5.67 -24.03 -9.70
C PRO A 97 5.30 -25.32 -8.96
N LYS A 98 6.32 -26.08 -8.52
CA LYS A 98 6.14 -27.29 -7.72
C LYS A 98 5.46 -26.99 -6.39
N ILE A 99 5.90 -25.95 -5.68
CA ILE A 99 5.29 -25.52 -4.41
C ILE A 99 3.87 -25.00 -4.66
N CYS A 100 3.66 -24.19 -5.71
CA CYS A 100 2.35 -23.64 -6.05
C CYS A 100 1.29 -24.74 -6.25
N GLN A 101 1.69 -25.85 -6.89
CA GLN A 101 0.80 -26.94 -7.31
C GLN A 101 0.74 -28.10 -6.31
N ASP A 102 1.60 -28.14 -5.29
CA ASP A 102 1.60 -29.21 -4.30
C ASP A 102 0.46 -29.00 -3.28
N PRO A 103 -0.60 -29.83 -3.30
CA PRO A 103 -1.75 -29.66 -2.40
C PRO A 103 -1.42 -29.97 -0.93
N LYS A 104 -0.30 -30.67 -0.66
CA LYS A 104 0.15 -30.95 0.70
C LYS A 104 0.80 -29.73 1.33
N VAL A 105 1.41 -28.88 0.49
CA VAL A 105 2.16 -27.68 0.88
C VAL A 105 1.34 -26.42 0.68
N ASN A 106 0.80 -26.13 -0.50
CA ASN A 106 0.01 -24.92 -0.73
C ASN A 106 -1.48 -25.16 -0.43
N ARG A 107 -1.93 -24.69 0.74
CA ARG A 107 -3.35 -24.73 1.13
C ARG A 107 -4.00 -23.35 1.08
N CYS A 108 -3.35 -22.39 0.42
CA CYS A 108 -3.77 -21.00 0.40
C CYS A 108 -4.90 -20.74 -0.59
N PRO A 109 -5.83 -19.81 -0.26
CA PRO A 109 -6.83 -19.36 -1.20
C PRO A 109 -6.17 -18.60 -2.36
N ARG A 110 -6.79 -18.67 -3.54
CA ARG A 110 -6.30 -17.99 -4.77
C ARG A 110 -6.47 -16.47 -4.76
N SER A 111 -7.02 -15.89 -3.70
CA SER A 111 -7.38 -14.48 -3.61
C SER A 111 -6.19 -13.53 -3.43
N LEU A 112 -4.96 -14.03 -3.31
CA LEU A 112 -3.72 -13.26 -3.08
C LEU A 112 -3.76 -12.29 -1.87
N LEU A 113 -4.81 -12.33 -1.04
CA LEU A 113 -4.95 -11.53 0.18
C LEU A 113 -3.91 -11.94 1.23
N ALA A 114 -3.55 -13.22 1.27
CA ALA A 114 -2.50 -13.79 2.13
C ALA A 114 -1.44 -14.48 1.27
N PRO A 115 -0.58 -13.72 0.56
CA PRO A 115 0.29 -14.27 -0.48
C PRO A 115 1.53 -14.96 0.09
N TYR A 116 1.77 -14.96 1.41
CA TYR A 116 2.96 -15.56 2.00
C TYR A 116 2.67 -16.99 2.48
N LEU A 117 3.16 -17.97 1.73
CA LEU A 117 3.03 -19.39 2.06
C LEU A 117 4.18 -19.83 2.96
N CYS A 118 3.85 -20.50 4.07
CA CYS A 118 4.82 -21.21 4.87
C CYS A 118 5.13 -22.58 4.26
N ILE A 119 6.39 -22.85 3.95
CA ILE A 119 6.82 -24.12 3.33
C ILE A 119 7.55 -25.05 4.30
N ALA A 120 7.99 -24.55 5.46
CA ALA A 120 8.58 -25.35 6.53
C ALA A 120 8.33 -24.70 7.90
N GLY A 121 8.22 -25.51 8.95
CA GLY A 121 7.86 -25.08 10.31
C GLY A 121 6.62 -25.80 10.83
N THR A 122 6.16 -25.46 12.02
CA THR A 122 4.95 -26.08 12.60
C THR A 122 3.68 -25.63 11.89
N THR A 123 3.69 -24.47 11.23
CA THR A 123 2.57 -23.95 10.42
C THR A 123 2.78 -24.13 8.92
N ALA A 124 3.54 -25.15 8.50
CA ALA A 124 3.72 -25.47 7.09
C ALA A 124 2.36 -25.64 6.39
N GLY A 125 2.20 -24.96 5.26
CA GLY A 125 0.97 -24.84 4.50
C GLY A 125 -0.01 -23.76 4.94
N GLY A 126 0.31 -23.03 6.00
CA GLY A 126 -0.38 -21.81 6.39
C GLY A 126 -0.02 -20.61 5.50
N CYS A 127 -0.91 -19.62 5.47
CA CYS A 127 -0.84 -18.44 4.62
C CYS A 127 -0.90 -17.19 5.49
N ALA A 128 -0.09 -16.19 5.18
CA ALA A 128 -0.07 -14.93 5.90
C ALA A 128 -0.21 -13.73 4.95
N VAL A 129 -0.81 -12.68 5.48
CA VAL A 129 -0.94 -11.37 4.82
C VAL A 129 0.39 -10.62 4.76
N THR A 130 1.28 -10.88 5.73
CA THR A 130 2.64 -10.33 5.81
C THR A 130 3.68 -11.45 5.76
N THR A 131 4.94 -11.09 5.51
CA THR A 131 6.06 -12.04 5.57
C THR A 131 6.11 -12.73 6.94
N TRP A 132 6.53 -13.99 6.92
CA TRP A 132 6.86 -14.76 8.13
C TRP A 132 8.19 -14.26 8.68
N ILE A 133 8.20 -13.06 9.26
CA ILE A 133 9.39 -12.48 9.89
C ILE A 133 9.60 -13.24 11.20
N PRO A 134 10.72 -13.96 11.39
CA PRO A 134 11.03 -14.53 12.69
C PRO A 134 11.32 -13.37 13.65
N THR A 135 10.34 -13.01 14.48
CA THR A 135 10.60 -12.11 15.60
C THR A 135 11.45 -12.85 16.63
N LYS A 136 12.31 -12.15 17.37
CA LYS A 136 13.24 -12.74 18.36
C LYS A 136 12.56 -13.61 19.44
N HIS A 137 11.23 -13.65 19.49
CA HIS A 137 10.43 -14.42 20.45
C HIS A 137 9.58 -15.54 19.85
N ASP A 138 9.53 -15.70 18.52
CA ASP A 138 8.66 -16.66 17.85
C ASP A 138 9.49 -17.63 17.00
N THR A 139 10.39 -18.34 17.67
CA THR A 139 11.07 -19.47 17.06
C THR A 139 10.04 -20.60 16.94
N HIS A 140 9.92 -21.18 15.74
CA HIS A 140 9.24 -22.43 15.35
C HIS A 140 7.92 -22.34 14.55
N THR A 141 7.23 -21.20 14.46
CA THR A 141 5.95 -21.12 13.71
C THR A 141 6.16 -21.37 12.20
N CYS A 142 6.99 -20.56 11.53
CA CYS A 142 7.39 -20.79 10.15
C CYS A 142 8.90 -20.54 9.97
N THR A 143 9.63 -21.52 9.44
CA THR A 143 11.08 -21.49 9.29
C THR A 143 11.55 -21.27 7.84
N LYS A 144 10.67 -21.51 6.86
CA LYS A 144 10.88 -21.16 5.45
C LYS A 144 9.57 -20.73 4.82
N CYS A 145 9.61 -19.72 3.98
CA CYS A 145 8.44 -19.20 3.28
C CYS A 145 8.72 -18.92 1.81
N CYS A 146 7.66 -18.76 1.03
CA CYS A 146 7.70 -18.20 -0.30
C CYS A 146 6.46 -17.33 -0.57
N LYS A 147 6.55 -16.43 -1.56
CA LYS A 147 5.45 -15.57 -1.98
C LYS A 147 4.71 -16.19 -3.17
N LEU A 148 3.42 -16.41 -3.01
CA LEU A 148 2.50 -16.76 -4.07
C LEU A 148 2.31 -15.54 -4.98
N THR A 149 2.50 -15.75 -6.26
CA THR A 149 2.34 -14.75 -7.33
C THR A 149 1.24 -15.20 -8.29
N GLU A 150 0.82 -14.34 -9.21
CA GLU A 150 -0.19 -14.70 -10.23
C GLU A 150 0.21 -15.93 -11.05
N SER A 151 1.52 -16.14 -11.25
CA SER A 151 2.07 -17.33 -11.90
C SER A 151 1.77 -18.65 -11.16
N CYS A 152 1.51 -18.64 -9.85
CA CYS A 152 1.04 -19.83 -9.13
C CYS A 152 -0.40 -20.21 -9.50
N PHE A 153 -1.17 -19.27 -10.04
CA PHE A 153 -2.59 -19.41 -10.32
C PHE A 153 -2.92 -19.40 -11.82
N GLY A 154 -1.93 -19.22 -12.70
CA GLY A 154 -2.12 -19.32 -14.14
C GLY A 154 -3.17 -18.35 -14.69
N ILE A 155 -3.20 -17.14 -14.13
CA ILE A 155 -4.02 -16.02 -14.62
C ILE A 155 -3.18 -15.20 -15.60
#